data_AF-A0A919C360-F1
#
_entry.id   AF-A0A919C360-F1
#
_cell.length_a   1.000
_cell.length_b   1.000
_cell.length_c   1.000
_cell.angle_alpha   90.00
_cell.angle_beta   90.00
_cell.angle_gamma   90.00
#
_symmetry.space_group_name_H-M   'P 1'
#
loop_
_entity.id
_entity.type
_entity.pdbx_description
1 polymer ?
#
loop_
_entity_poly.entity_id
_entity_poly.type
_entity_poly.pdbx_seq_one_letter_code
_entity_poly.pdbx_strand_id
1 'polypeptide(L)'
;MSASPSGSVEHMLRQVTPGRYDAYEALLRALATPSSGQVWMLLWHGQAGSPDAQYGDMEVDGFHYAPCVTSAQELSASGWNRSYEVVDGLDVARTLYPDHYGLWLNPHAPGGGVGIPWLDLRRIAAGLDRQPAGPLRLSEPGIEIPQFYALLAQNAHRTPALRSLRRAWVQPALGAPYLAIGLDVYDTSPAAVDSVRGMMQQSIGAVPEGLPVSTVAMSDGHDPVVMWMRANARPFYDREAHVPASPALLQPQPQAPPAAGYGYPPVPGAY
;
A
#
# COMPACT_ATOMS: atom_id res chain seq x y z
N MET A 1 -33.93 6.01 23.84
CA MET A 1 -33.92 5.61 22.42
C MET A 1 -32.47 5.36 22.06
N SER A 2 -32.04 4.11 22.14
CA SER A 2 -30.64 3.73 21.88
C SER A 2 -30.45 3.65 20.38
N ALA A 3 -29.62 4.53 19.81
CA ALA A 3 -29.18 4.40 18.43
C ALA A 3 -28.46 3.05 18.28
N SER A 4 -28.91 2.21 17.35
CA SER A 4 -28.22 0.96 17.04
C SER A 4 -26.78 1.28 16.60
N PRO A 5 -25.77 0.51 17.06
CA PRO A 5 -24.35 0.76 16.77
C PRO A 5 -24.05 1.02 15.28
N SER A 6 -24.78 0.34 14.40
CA SER A 6 -24.68 0.38 12.93
C SER A 6 -25.20 1.68 12.28
N GLY A 7 -25.95 2.50 13.02
CA GLY A 7 -26.49 3.76 12.50
C GLY A 7 -25.42 4.80 12.15
N SER A 8 -24.22 4.66 12.71
CA SER A 8 -23.09 5.56 12.44
C SER A 8 -22.54 5.39 11.02
N VAL A 9 -22.31 4.14 10.57
CA VAL A 9 -21.79 3.86 9.22
C VAL A 9 -22.77 4.33 8.15
N GLU A 10 -24.04 3.95 8.28
CA GLU A 10 -25.08 4.33 7.32
C GLU A 10 -25.29 5.86 7.28
N HIS A 11 -25.21 6.54 8.43
CA HIS A 11 -25.29 7.99 8.48
C HIS A 11 -24.10 8.68 7.80
N MET A 12 -22.87 8.18 8.00
CA MET A 12 -21.68 8.71 7.31
C MET A 12 -21.71 8.42 5.81
N LEU A 13 -22.16 7.24 5.40
CA LEU A 13 -22.24 6.84 4.01
C LEU A 13 -23.09 7.82 3.17
N ARG A 14 -24.22 8.29 3.72
CA ARG A 14 -25.08 9.29 3.06
C ARG A 14 -24.41 10.64 2.82
N GLN A 15 -23.33 10.95 3.53
CA GLN A 15 -22.59 12.21 3.37
C GLN A 15 -21.50 12.10 2.30
N VAL A 16 -21.15 10.88 1.88
CA VAL A 16 -20.11 10.65 0.87
C VAL A 16 -20.64 11.07 -0.50
N THR A 17 -19.92 12.02 -1.10
CA THR A 17 -20.15 12.50 -2.46
C THR A 17 -18.80 12.76 -3.12
N PRO A 18 -18.70 12.73 -4.47
CA PRO A 18 -17.43 12.95 -5.17
C PRO A 18 -16.73 14.25 -4.71
N GLY A 19 -15.44 14.14 -4.36
CA GLY A 19 -14.62 15.26 -3.90
C GLY A 19 -14.77 15.62 -2.40
N ARG A 20 -15.74 15.05 -1.67
CA ARG A 20 -15.88 15.21 -0.20
C ARG A 20 -15.02 14.21 0.55
N TYR A 21 -13.69 14.38 0.44
CA TYR A 21 -12.73 13.51 1.10
C TYR A 21 -12.84 13.52 2.64
N ASP A 22 -13.33 14.62 3.22
CA ASP A 22 -13.62 14.74 4.66
C ASP A 22 -14.73 13.78 5.10
N ALA A 23 -15.82 13.71 4.33
CA ALA A 23 -16.93 12.80 4.59
C ALA A 23 -16.51 11.34 4.35
N TYR A 24 -15.69 11.09 3.33
CA TYR A 24 -15.13 9.77 3.06
C TYR A 24 -14.23 9.28 4.21
N GLU A 25 -13.32 10.13 4.72
CA GLU A 25 -12.51 9.77 5.89
C GLU A 25 -13.36 9.53 7.14
N ALA A 26 -14.45 10.28 7.33
CA ALA A 26 -15.38 10.03 8.43
C ALA A 26 -16.07 8.65 8.30
N LEU A 27 -16.43 8.24 7.08
CA LEU A 27 -16.94 6.89 6.81
C LEU A 27 -15.89 5.82 7.14
N LEU A 28 -14.63 5.99 6.71
CA LEU A 28 -13.56 5.04 7.05
C LEU A 28 -13.37 4.92 8.58
N ARG A 29 -13.42 6.04 9.31
CA ARG A 29 -13.37 6.03 10.78
C ARG A 29 -14.57 5.31 11.39
N ALA A 30 -15.77 5.50 10.84
CA ALA A 30 -16.97 4.78 11.30
C ALA A 30 -16.82 3.27 11.11
N LEU A 31 -16.33 2.82 9.95
CA LEU A 31 -16.05 1.40 9.66
C LEU A 31 -14.95 0.82 10.57
N ALA A 32 -13.93 1.62 10.89
CA ALA A 32 -12.82 1.19 11.75
C ALA A 32 -13.19 1.10 13.25
N THR A 33 -14.35 1.62 13.66
CA THR A 33 -14.75 1.65 15.07
C THR A 33 -15.28 0.28 15.51
N PRO A 34 -14.65 -0.43 16.46
CA PRO A 34 -15.09 -1.77 16.89
C PRO A 34 -16.53 -1.77 17.40
N SER A 35 -17.27 -2.84 17.12
CA SER A 35 -18.67 -3.04 17.48
C SER A 35 -19.70 -2.08 16.87
N SER A 36 -19.34 -0.82 16.55
CA SER A 36 -20.24 0.15 15.89
C SER A 36 -20.04 0.22 14.37
N GLY A 37 -18.87 -0.17 13.88
CA GLY A 37 -18.51 -0.21 12.47
C GLY A 37 -18.92 -1.52 11.78
N GLN A 38 -20.03 -2.13 12.19
CA GLN A 38 -20.47 -3.42 11.66
C GLN A 38 -21.06 -3.31 10.26
N VAL A 39 -20.78 -4.32 9.44
CA VAL A 39 -21.37 -4.52 8.12
C VAL A 39 -21.94 -5.92 7.99
N TRP A 40 -22.93 -6.07 7.11
CA TRP A 40 -23.56 -7.33 6.78
C TRP A 40 -22.96 -7.84 5.48
N MET A 41 -21.95 -8.71 5.60
CA MET A 41 -21.30 -9.35 4.48
C MET A 41 -22.26 -10.34 3.81
N LEU A 42 -22.44 -10.22 2.50
CA LEU A 42 -23.38 -11.06 1.75
C LEU A 42 -22.68 -12.35 1.33
N LEU A 43 -23.19 -13.51 1.77
CA LEU A 43 -22.58 -14.81 1.48
C LEU A 43 -23.14 -15.41 0.19
N TRP A 44 -22.29 -15.54 -0.82
CA TRP A 44 -22.66 -16.23 -2.06
C TRP A 44 -22.86 -17.73 -1.81
N HIS A 45 -22.03 -18.34 -0.97
CA HIS A 45 -22.10 -19.76 -0.62
C HIS A 45 -21.94 -19.96 0.89
N GLY A 46 -22.47 -21.08 1.41
CA GLY A 46 -22.37 -21.47 2.80
C GLY A 46 -23.28 -20.70 3.75
N GLN A 47 -23.01 -20.85 5.04
CA GLN A 47 -23.71 -20.15 6.14
C GLN A 47 -22.66 -19.47 7.03
N ALA A 48 -23.06 -18.42 7.76
CA ALA A 48 -22.15 -17.74 8.68
C ALA A 48 -21.50 -18.73 9.67
N GLY A 49 -20.18 -18.64 9.80
CA GLY A 49 -19.37 -19.52 10.66
C GLY A 49 -19.08 -20.92 10.10
N SER A 50 -19.58 -21.25 8.90
CA SER A 50 -19.29 -22.51 8.23
C SER A 50 -17.96 -22.46 7.46
N PRO A 51 -17.18 -23.55 7.38
CA PRO A 51 -15.92 -23.58 6.62
C PRO A 51 -16.09 -23.41 5.10
N ASP A 52 -17.31 -23.59 4.57
CA ASP A 52 -17.66 -23.38 3.16
C ASP A 52 -18.28 -21.99 2.89
N ALA A 53 -18.28 -21.10 3.88
CA ALA A 53 -18.77 -19.73 3.74
C ALA A 53 -17.89 -18.94 2.77
N GLN A 54 -18.53 -18.30 1.79
CA GLN A 54 -17.85 -17.47 0.80
C GLN A 54 -18.60 -16.15 0.62
N TYR A 55 -17.89 -15.04 0.76
CA TYR A 55 -18.42 -13.73 0.38
C TYR A 55 -18.72 -13.68 -1.12
N GLY A 56 -19.66 -12.82 -1.50
CA GLY A 56 -19.81 -12.46 -2.91
C GLY A 56 -18.54 -11.81 -3.47
N ASP A 57 -18.44 -11.82 -4.79
CA ASP A 57 -17.41 -11.10 -5.55
C ASP A 57 -18.10 -10.21 -6.58
N MET A 58 -17.63 -8.98 -6.68
CA MET A 58 -18.05 -7.98 -7.65
C MET A 58 -16.83 -7.34 -8.27
N GLU A 59 -16.79 -7.29 -9.60
CA GLU A 59 -15.77 -6.53 -10.34
C GLU A 59 -16.33 -5.16 -10.75
N VAL A 60 -15.63 -4.09 -10.38
CA VAL A 60 -15.93 -2.71 -10.79
C VAL A 60 -14.65 -2.05 -11.27
N ASP A 61 -14.65 -1.55 -12.51
CA ASP A 61 -13.48 -0.92 -13.15
C ASP A 61 -12.18 -1.74 -13.08
N GLY A 62 -12.30 -3.08 -13.15
CA GLY A 62 -11.17 -4.01 -13.06
C GLY A 62 -10.64 -4.25 -11.65
N PHE A 63 -11.37 -3.80 -10.61
CA PHE A 63 -11.05 -4.05 -9.21
C PHE A 63 -12.11 -4.95 -8.58
N HIS A 64 -11.67 -5.85 -7.69
CA HIS A 64 -12.54 -6.80 -7.00
C HIS A 64 -13.03 -6.25 -5.66
N TYR A 65 -14.30 -6.51 -5.35
CA TYR A 65 -14.93 -6.07 -4.12
C TYR A 65 -15.84 -7.15 -3.55
N ALA A 66 -15.82 -7.30 -2.24
CA ALA A 66 -16.84 -8.06 -1.53
C ALA A 66 -18.08 -7.17 -1.28
N PRO A 67 -19.29 -7.58 -1.68
CA PRO A 67 -20.50 -6.82 -1.41
C PRO A 67 -20.97 -6.99 0.03
N CYS A 68 -21.39 -5.87 0.63
CA CYS A 68 -22.04 -5.87 1.94
C CYS A 68 -23.11 -4.79 2.03
N VAL A 69 -23.93 -4.87 3.07
CA VAL A 69 -24.89 -3.82 3.41
C VAL A 69 -24.62 -3.24 4.79
N THR A 70 -25.01 -1.99 5.02
CA THR A 70 -24.63 -1.24 6.23
C THR A 70 -25.61 -1.39 7.39
N SER A 71 -26.78 -1.99 7.17
CA SER A 71 -27.77 -2.22 8.23
C SER A 71 -28.73 -3.37 7.88
N ALA A 72 -29.46 -3.85 8.89
CA ALA A 72 -30.54 -4.81 8.69
C ALA A 72 -31.68 -4.26 7.80
N GLN A 73 -31.89 -2.94 7.81
CA GLN A 73 -32.86 -2.29 6.93
C GLN A 73 -32.40 -2.36 5.47
N GLU A 74 -31.12 -2.04 5.22
CA GLU A 74 -30.50 -2.15 3.89
C GLU A 74 -30.47 -3.61 3.41
N LEU A 75 -30.25 -4.58 4.31
CA LEU A 75 -30.35 -6.00 3.99
C LEU A 75 -31.76 -6.36 3.49
N SER A 76 -32.80 -5.95 4.22
CA SER A 76 -34.19 -6.17 3.82
C SER A 76 -34.51 -5.50 2.48
N ALA A 77 -34.05 -4.26 2.28
CA ALA A 77 -34.25 -3.50 1.05
C ALA A 77 -33.53 -4.09 -0.16
N SER A 78 -32.37 -4.73 0.05
CA SER A 78 -31.58 -5.34 -1.03
C SER A 78 -32.26 -6.54 -1.69
N GLY A 79 -33.25 -7.16 -1.03
CA GLY A 79 -33.88 -8.40 -1.49
C GLY A 79 -32.97 -9.63 -1.40
N TRP A 80 -31.82 -9.53 -0.72
CA TRP A 80 -30.92 -10.67 -0.52
C TRP A 80 -31.61 -11.79 0.26
N ASN A 81 -31.61 -13.00 -0.32
CA ASN A 81 -32.32 -14.16 0.23
C ASN A 81 -31.40 -15.33 0.59
N ARG A 82 -30.07 -15.13 0.54
CA ARG A 82 -29.06 -16.09 1.01
C ARG A 82 -28.58 -15.71 2.42
N SER A 83 -27.67 -16.51 2.97
CA SER A 83 -27.03 -16.21 4.24
C SER A 83 -26.24 -14.90 4.16
N TYR A 84 -26.02 -14.30 5.32
CA TYR A 84 -25.14 -13.16 5.51
C TYR A 84 -24.38 -13.36 6.83
N GLU A 85 -23.32 -12.57 7.01
CA GLU A 85 -22.55 -12.52 8.26
C GLU A 85 -22.45 -11.07 8.73
N VAL A 86 -22.60 -10.83 10.04
CA VAL A 86 -22.41 -9.50 10.62
C VAL A 86 -21.01 -9.45 11.22
N VAL A 87 -20.15 -8.61 10.65
CA VAL A 87 -18.72 -8.55 10.98
C VAL A 87 -18.31 -7.11 11.19
N ASP A 88 -17.37 -6.86 12.09
CA ASP A 88 -16.75 -5.54 12.26
C ASP A 88 -15.97 -5.16 10.99
N GLY A 89 -16.13 -3.92 10.53
CA GLY A 89 -15.44 -3.40 9.34
C GLY A 89 -13.92 -3.49 9.44
N LEU A 90 -13.37 -3.41 10.67
CA LEU A 90 -11.95 -3.64 10.93
C LEU A 90 -11.50 -5.08 10.63
N ASP A 91 -12.31 -6.07 10.97
CA ASP A 91 -11.99 -7.47 10.74
C ASP A 91 -12.17 -7.83 9.26
N VAL A 92 -13.24 -7.33 8.62
CA VAL A 92 -13.42 -7.41 7.17
C VAL A 92 -12.21 -6.81 6.44
N ALA A 93 -11.77 -5.63 6.85
CA ALA A 93 -10.61 -4.99 6.26
C ALA A 93 -9.37 -5.89 6.34
N ARG A 94 -9.06 -6.43 7.53
CA ARG A 94 -7.92 -7.34 7.76
C ARG A 94 -7.99 -8.62 6.92
N THR A 95 -9.19 -9.12 6.65
CA THR A 95 -9.39 -10.31 5.82
C THR A 95 -9.22 -10.01 4.33
N LEU A 96 -9.76 -8.89 3.83
CA LEU A 96 -9.86 -8.64 2.39
C LEU A 96 -8.63 -7.95 1.78
N TYR A 97 -8.00 -7.02 2.51
CA TYR A 97 -6.92 -6.22 1.91
C TYR A 97 -5.71 -7.04 1.43
N PRO A 98 -5.26 -8.13 2.09
CA PRO A 98 -4.09 -8.89 1.64
C PRO A 98 -4.27 -9.51 0.25
N ASP A 99 -5.51 -9.82 -0.11
CA ASP A 99 -5.88 -10.41 -1.41
C ASP A 99 -6.32 -9.35 -2.42
N HIS A 100 -6.09 -8.06 -2.14
CA HIS A 100 -6.44 -6.92 -3.00
C HIS A 100 -7.95 -6.74 -3.25
N TYR A 101 -8.80 -7.27 -2.36
CA TYR A 101 -10.25 -7.05 -2.40
C TYR A 101 -10.62 -5.78 -1.65
N GLY A 102 -11.49 -4.97 -2.25
CA GLY A 102 -12.18 -3.88 -1.59
C GLY A 102 -13.51 -4.32 -0.95
N LEU A 103 -14.24 -3.36 -0.39
CA LEU A 103 -15.59 -3.54 0.14
C LEU A 103 -16.58 -2.69 -0.66
N TRP A 104 -17.71 -3.27 -1.08
CA TRP A 104 -18.74 -2.53 -1.81
C TRP A 104 -20.00 -2.38 -0.94
N LEU A 105 -20.24 -1.15 -0.46
CA LEU A 105 -21.32 -0.84 0.48
C LEU A 105 -22.63 -0.57 -0.25
N ASN A 106 -23.71 -1.26 0.17
CA ASN A 106 -25.07 -1.09 -0.34
C ASN A 106 -25.16 -1.12 -1.88
N PRO A 107 -24.73 -2.21 -2.56
CA PRO A 107 -24.74 -2.30 -4.02
C PRO A 107 -26.12 -2.06 -4.65
N HIS A 108 -27.19 -2.31 -3.89
CA HIS A 108 -28.58 -2.15 -4.33
C HIS A 108 -29.08 -0.69 -4.29
N ALA A 109 -28.31 0.25 -3.71
CA ALA A 109 -28.73 1.63 -3.58
C ALA A 109 -28.95 2.29 -4.96
N PRO A 110 -29.94 3.18 -5.12
CA PRO A 110 -30.15 3.91 -6.36
C PRO A 110 -28.92 4.74 -6.75
N GLY A 111 -28.39 4.54 -7.96
CA GLY A 111 -27.15 5.17 -8.41
C GLY A 111 -25.89 4.36 -8.12
N GLY A 112 -26.02 3.19 -7.50
CA GLY A 112 -24.91 2.31 -7.14
C GLY A 112 -24.44 2.49 -5.71
N GLY A 113 -23.80 1.46 -5.18
CA GLY A 113 -23.14 1.48 -3.86
C GLY A 113 -21.87 2.32 -3.83
N VAL A 114 -21.24 2.38 -2.66
CA VAL A 114 -19.93 3.04 -2.47
C VAL A 114 -18.84 2.00 -2.29
N GLY A 115 -17.84 2.02 -3.17
CA GLY A 115 -16.65 1.19 -3.05
C GLY A 115 -15.64 1.78 -2.06
N ILE A 116 -15.12 0.95 -1.17
CA ILE A 116 -13.93 1.18 -0.35
C ILE A 116 -12.80 0.34 -0.96
N PRO A 117 -11.82 0.94 -1.66
CA PRO A 117 -10.72 0.20 -2.26
C PRO A 117 -9.89 -0.56 -1.23
N TRP A 118 -9.26 -1.65 -1.65
CA TRP A 118 -8.40 -2.47 -0.79
C TRP A 118 -7.28 -1.66 -0.10
N LEU A 119 -6.79 -0.60 -0.74
CA LEU A 119 -5.83 0.34 -0.15
C LEU A 119 -6.40 1.08 1.08
N ASP A 120 -7.67 1.47 1.05
CA ASP A 120 -8.33 2.09 2.20
C ASP A 120 -8.70 1.05 3.27
N LEU A 121 -9.00 -0.20 2.88
CA LEU A 121 -9.10 -1.31 3.83
C LEU A 121 -7.76 -1.57 4.55
N ARG A 122 -6.63 -1.51 3.84
CA ARG A 122 -5.30 -1.56 4.48
C ARG A 122 -5.13 -0.43 5.50
N ARG A 123 -5.60 0.78 5.19
CA ARG A 123 -5.55 1.91 6.14
C ARG A 123 -6.43 1.65 7.37
N ILE A 124 -7.62 1.09 7.20
CA ILE A 124 -8.48 0.65 8.32
C ILE A 124 -7.74 -0.41 9.17
N ALA A 125 -7.21 -1.46 8.53
CA ALA A 125 -6.57 -2.59 9.20
C ALA A 125 -5.29 -2.20 9.98
N ALA A 126 -4.48 -1.30 9.40
CA ALA A 126 -3.23 -0.84 10.00
C ALA A 126 -3.40 0.35 10.96
N GLY A 127 -4.50 1.09 10.83
CA GLY A 127 -4.82 2.31 11.58
C GLY A 127 -4.77 3.57 10.70
N LEU A 128 -5.89 4.29 10.64
CA LEU A 128 -6.09 5.44 9.74
C LEU A 128 -5.13 6.60 10.00
N ASP A 129 -4.64 6.77 11.24
CA ASP A 129 -3.71 7.85 11.59
C ASP A 129 -2.25 7.50 11.26
N ARG A 130 -1.96 6.27 10.81
CA ARG A 130 -0.60 5.83 10.43
C ARG A 130 -0.31 5.97 8.95
N GLN A 131 -1.34 6.17 8.13
CA GLN A 131 -1.23 6.24 6.68
C GLN A 131 -1.95 7.48 6.15
N PRO A 132 -1.40 8.13 5.12
CA PRO A 132 -1.97 9.37 4.60
C PRO A 132 -3.37 9.16 4.01
N ALA A 133 -4.22 10.18 4.13
CA ALA A 133 -5.55 10.19 3.51
C ALA A 133 -5.46 10.34 2.00
N GLY A 134 -6.07 9.38 1.29
CA GLY A 134 -6.12 9.36 -0.17
C GLY A 134 -7.18 10.30 -0.76
N PRO A 135 -7.14 10.54 -2.08
CA PRO A 135 -6.10 10.13 -3.03
C PRO A 135 -4.76 10.85 -2.78
N LEU A 136 -3.65 10.20 -3.13
CA LEU A 136 -2.30 10.75 -2.97
C LEU A 136 -1.79 11.33 -4.28
N ARG A 137 -1.24 12.55 -4.24
CA ARG A 137 -0.39 13.08 -5.31
C ARG A 137 1.06 12.85 -4.93
N LEU A 138 1.76 12.07 -5.76
CA LEU A 138 3.13 11.63 -5.53
C LEU A 138 4.04 12.20 -6.62
N SER A 139 5.18 12.76 -6.22
CA SER A 139 6.18 13.29 -7.15
C SER A 139 7.58 13.15 -6.58
N GLU A 140 8.60 13.41 -7.40
CA GLU A 140 9.92 13.69 -6.84
C GLU A 140 9.87 14.97 -5.97
N PRO A 141 10.69 15.06 -4.90
CA PRO A 141 10.78 16.29 -4.12
C PRO A 141 11.45 17.41 -4.93
N GLY A 142 10.73 18.51 -5.13
CA GLY A 142 11.28 19.74 -5.74
C GLY A 142 11.95 20.69 -4.73
N ILE A 143 12.01 20.30 -3.45
CA ILE A 143 12.62 21.08 -2.37
C ILE A 143 14.13 20.79 -2.26
N GLU A 144 14.92 21.86 -2.20
CA GLU A 144 16.38 21.78 -2.08
C GLU A 144 16.81 21.74 -0.61
N ILE A 145 17.07 20.53 -0.10
CA ILE A 145 17.53 20.30 1.28
C ILE A 145 18.85 19.48 1.33
N PRO A 146 19.91 19.93 0.63
CA PRO A 146 21.13 19.15 0.43
C PRO A 146 21.82 18.77 1.74
N GLN A 147 21.74 19.61 2.78
CA GLN A 147 22.35 19.33 4.09
C GLN A 147 21.72 18.09 4.76
N PHE A 148 20.39 17.98 4.71
CA PHE A 148 19.68 16.81 5.24
C PHE A 148 20.06 15.54 4.48
N TYR A 149 20.03 15.58 3.14
CA TYR A 149 20.38 14.41 2.33
C TYR A 149 21.83 13.98 2.51
N ALA A 150 22.77 14.92 2.61
CA ALA A 150 24.18 14.62 2.85
C ALA A 150 24.41 13.98 4.23
N LEU A 151 23.81 14.53 5.30
CA LEU A 151 23.91 13.95 6.64
C LEU A 151 23.28 12.56 6.70
N LEU A 152 22.10 12.39 6.10
CA LEU A 152 21.41 11.11 6.05
C LEU A 152 22.21 10.06 5.28
N ALA A 153 22.81 10.40 4.14
CA ALA A 153 23.69 9.50 3.37
C ALA A 153 24.97 9.14 4.15
N GLN A 154 25.55 10.09 4.90
CA GLN A 154 26.70 9.83 5.75
C GLN A 154 26.37 8.84 6.88
N ASN A 155 25.24 9.04 7.55
CA ASN A 155 24.79 8.13 8.61
C ASN A 155 24.42 6.76 8.04
N ALA A 156 23.77 6.71 6.88
CA ALA A 156 23.46 5.49 6.14
C ALA A 156 24.69 4.63 5.83
N HIS A 157 25.82 5.26 5.46
CA HIS A 157 27.07 4.56 5.24
C HIS A 157 27.56 3.83 6.51
N ARG A 158 27.28 4.38 7.70
CA ARG A 158 27.63 3.78 9.00
C ARG A 158 26.57 2.82 9.56
N THR A 159 25.51 2.53 8.82
CA THR A 159 24.39 1.68 9.28
C THR A 159 24.28 0.41 8.43
N PRO A 160 25.02 -0.68 8.72
CA PRO A 160 25.14 -1.87 7.87
C PRO A 160 23.83 -2.59 7.52
N ALA A 161 22.74 -2.35 8.23
CA ALA A 161 21.43 -2.92 7.87
C ALA A 161 20.83 -2.29 6.59
N LEU A 162 21.17 -1.04 6.27
CA LEU A 162 20.50 -0.27 5.22
C LEU A 162 21.09 -0.51 3.82
N ARG A 163 20.28 -0.98 2.87
CA ARG A 163 20.66 -1.18 1.47
C ARG A 163 20.65 0.11 0.67
N SER A 164 19.51 0.79 0.63
CA SER A 164 19.32 1.99 -0.19
C SER A 164 18.33 2.97 0.44
N LEU A 165 18.38 4.23 -0.01
CA LEU A 165 17.44 5.28 0.37
C LEU A 165 16.80 5.91 -0.87
N ARG A 166 15.47 6.03 -0.83
CA ARG A 166 14.67 6.75 -1.84
C ARG A 166 13.89 7.88 -1.20
N ARG A 167 13.38 8.78 -2.03
CA ARG A 167 12.60 9.93 -1.58
C ARG A 167 11.40 10.19 -2.47
N ALA A 168 10.34 10.70 -1.88
CA ALA A 168 9.12 11.12 -2.57
C ALA A 168 8.51 12.31 -1.85
N TRP A 169 7.90 13.21 -2.62
CA TRP A 169 6.98 14.20 -2.09
C TRP A 169 5.59 13.60 -2.06
N VAL A 170 4.95 13.64 -0.90
CA VAL A 170 3.59 13.10 -0.72
C VAL A 170 2.66 14.25 -0.39
N GLN A 171 1.68 14.46 -1.25
CA GLN A 171 0.58 15.39 -1.01
C GLN A 171 -0.71 14.58 -0.85
N PRO A 172 -1.17 14.33 0.39
CA PRO A 172 -2.46 13.71 0.63
C PRO A 172 -3.61 14.65 0.24
N ALA A 173 -4.80 14.08 0.05
CA ALA A 173 -6.01 14.89 -0.15
C ALA A 173 -6.41 15.65 1.12
N LEU A 174 -6.10 15.07 2.29
CA LEU A 174 -6.29 15.69 3.59
C LEU A 174 -5.01 15.61 4.42
N GLY A 175 -4.62 16.74 5.02
CA GLY A 175 -3.39 16.86 5.80
C GLY A 175 -2.29 17.63 5.09
N ALA A 176 -1.17 17.82 5.79
CA ALA A 176 -0.02 18.54 5.26
C ALA A 176 0.80 17.66 4.30
N PRO A 177 1.31 18.21 3.18
CA PRO A 177 2.29 17.50 2.39
C PRO A 177 3.59 17.31 3.16
N TYR A 178 4.30 16.23 2.83
CA TYR A 178 5.49 15.81 3.55
C TYR A 178 6.51 15.12 2.63
N LEU A 179 7.75 15.10 3.10
CA LEU A 179 8.81 14.32 2.48
C LEU A 179 8.79 12.89 3.04
N ALA A 180 8.61 11.91 2.16
CA ALA A 180 8.75 10.50 2.51
C ALA A 180 10.17 10.02 2.19
N ILE A 181 10.81 9.36 3.16
CA ILE A 181 12.08 8.66 3.00
C ILE A 181 11.82 7.15 2.98
N GLY A 182 12.10 6.54 1.84
CA GLY A 182 12.04 5.10 1.66
C GLY A 182 13.28 4.43 2.21
N LEU A 183 13.10 3.56 3.21
CA LEU A 183 14.16 2.80 3.87
C LEU A 183 14.18 1.37 3.34
N ASP A 184 15.20 1.03 2.56
CA ASP A 184 15.42 -0.33 2.08
C ASP A 184 16.49 -1.01 2.94
N VAL A 185 16.14 -2.12 3.57
CA VAL A 185 16.93 -2.79 4.62
C VAL A 185 17.15 -4.25 4.21
N TYR A 186 18.34 -4.80 4.47
CA TYR A 186 18.66 -6.18 4.11
C TYR A 186 17.84 -7.21 4.90
N ASP A 187 17.57 -6.95 6.17
CA ASP A 187 16.78 -7.81 7.05
C ASP A 187 15.92 -6.97 8.01
N THR A 188 14.90 -7.59 8.58
CA THR A 188 13.97 -6.93 9.51
C THR A 188 14.17 -7.40 10.96
N SER A 189 15.39 -7.81 11.33
CA SER A 189 15.69 -8.16 12.72
C SER A 189 15.53 -6.93 13.64
N PRO A 190 15.22 -7.13 14.94
CA PRO A 190 15.11 -6.02 15.88
C PRO A 190 16.33 -5.11 15.90
N ALA A 191 17.55 -5.69 15.86
CA ALA A 191 18.79 -4.94 15.83
C ALA A 191 18.95 -4.09 14.55
N ALA A 192 18.57 -4.64 13.38
CA ALA A 192 18.57 -3.89 12.13
C ALA A 192 17.60 -2.71 12.19
N VAL A 193 16.37 -2.93 12.65
CA VAL A 193 15.34 -1.89 12.81
C VAL A 193 15.80 -0.79 13.77
N ASP A 194 16.38 -1.16 14.91
CA ASP A 194 16.87 -0.21 15.91
C ASP A 194 18.04 0.62 15.37
N SER A 195 18.96 0.00 14.60
CA SER A 195 20.08 0.72 13.97
C SER A 195 19.61 1.78 12.96
N VAL A 196 18.60 1.45 12.14
CA VAL A 196 17.99 2.37 11.17
C VAL A 196 17.21 3.47 11.87
N ARG A 197 16.50 3.16 12.97
CA ARG A 197 15.83 4.17 13.80
C ARG A 197 16.84 5.16 14.38
N GLY A 198 17.95 4.67 14.94
CA GLY A 198 19.02 5.51 15.46
C GLY A 198 19.65 6.40 14.39
N MET A 199 19.90 5.86 13.19
CA MET A 199 20.38 6.61 12.03
C MET A 199 19.43 7.77 11.66
N MET A 200 18.11 7.52 11.61
CA MET A 200 17.12 8.57 11.32
C MET A 200 17.09 9.64 12.42
N GLN A 201 17.13 9.25 13.70
CA GLN A 201 17.17 10.19 14.83
C GLN A 201 18.39 11.12 14.77
N GLN A 202 19.56 10.60 14.37
CA GLN A 202 20.77 11.41 14.21
C GLN A 202 20.70 12.36 13.01
N SER A 203 19.84 12.07 12.03
CA SER A 203 19.75 12.83 10.77
C SER A 203 18.64 13.88 10.80
N ILE A 204 17.59 13.68 11.60
CA ILE A 204 16.39 14.53 11.60
C ILE A 204 16.67 15.97 12.01
N GLY A 205 17.72 16.23 12.81
CA GLY A 205 18.11 17.58 13.22
C GLY A 205 18.57 18.49 12.08
N ALA A 206 18.88 17.93 10.90
CA ALA A 206 19.23 18.70 9.70
C ALA A 206 18.01 19.01 8.80
N VAL A 207 16.81 18.56 9.17
CA VAL A 207 15.58 18.89 8.45
C VAL A 207 15.22 20.36 8.73
N PRO A 208 14.92 21.17 7.70
CA PRO A 208 14.45 22.54 7.90
C PRO A 208 13.19 22.59 8.78
N GLU A 209 13.08 23.63 9.59
CA GLU A 209 11.91 23.86 10.42
C GLU A 209 10.63 23.91 9.57
N GLY A 210 9.57 23.26 10.05
CA GLY A 210 8.26 23.23 9.39
C GLY A 210 8.16 22.24 8.22
N LEU A 211 9.22 21.52 7.85
CA LEU A 211 9.15 20.46 6.84
C LEU A 211 8.80 19.10 7.49
N PRO A 212 7.61 18.52 7.27
CA PRO A 212 7.28 17.21 7.81
C PRO A 212 8.04 16.13 7.04
N VAL A 213 8.64 15.19 7.78
CA VAL A 213 9.34 14.02 7.22
C VAL A 213 8.73 12.75 7.79
N SER A 214 8.44 11.79 6.91
CA SER A 214 7.96 10.46 7.27
C SER A 214 8.85 9.39 6.65
N THR A 215 8.84 8.19 7.23
CA THR A 215 9.62 7.05 6.72
C THR A 215 8.69 5.93 6.29
N VAL A 216 8.98 5.29 5.17
CA VAL A 216 8.29 4.10 4.69
C VAL A 216 9.28 2.94 4.55
N ALA A 217 8.87 1.74 4.96
CA ALA A 217 9.66 0.54 4.78
C ALA A 217 9.53 0.06 3.33
N MET A 218 10.63 0.04 2.58
CA MET A 218 10.61 -0.34 1.17
C MET A 218 10.26 -1.81 0.95
N SER A 219 10.17 -2.64 2.00
CA SER A 219 9.70 -4.02 1.94
C SER A 219 8.17 -4.13 1.85
N ASP A 220 7.42 -3.08 2.20
CA ASP A 220 5.96 -3.11 2.14
C ASP A 220 5.47 -2.96 0.69
N GLY A 221 5.04 -4.08 0.09
CA GLY A 221 4.57 -4.13 -1.29
C GLY A 221 3.20 -3.49 -1.54
N HIS A 222 2.43 -3.24 -0.48
CA HIS A 222 1.07 -2.72 -0.56
C HIS A 222 1.02 -1.21 -0.29
N ASP A 223 2.13 -0.61 0.14
CA ASP A 223 2.18 0.81 0.41
C ASP A 223 2.23 1.63 -0.89
N PRO A 224 1.25 2.51 -1.15
CA PRO A 224 1.19 3.25 -2.41
C PRO A 224 2.39 4.18 -2.60
N VAL A 225 2.99 4.70 -1.52
CA VAL A 225 4.20 5.51 -1.59
C VAL A 225 5.40 4.65 -1.99
N VAL A 226 5.52 3.44 -1.42
CA VAL A 226 6.58 2.48 -1.78
C VAL A 226 6.44 2.00 -3.22
N MET A 227 5.23 1.66 -3.65
CA MET A 227 4.93 1.26 -5.04
C MET A 227 5.36 2.37 -6.01
N TRP A 228 5.01 3.62 -5.71
CA TRP A 228 5.42 4.76 -6.53
C TRP A 228 6.94 4.95 -6.52
N MET A 229 7.60 4.91 -5.35
CA MET A 229 9.06 5.06 -5.25
C MET A 229 9.80 3.98 -6.02
N ARG A 230 9.32 2.73 -6.00
CA ARG A 230 9.94 1.63 -6.77
C ARG A 230 9.83 1.86 -8.28
N ALA A 231 8.71 2.41 -8.75
CA ALA A 231 8.47 2.64 -10.17
C ALA A 231 9.12 3.92 -10.71
N ASN A 232 9.23 4.97 -9.88
CA ASN A 232 9.53 6.33 -10.36
C ASN A 232 10.79 6.96 -9.76
N ALA A 233 11.23 6.54 -8.57
CA ALA A 233 12.30 7.23 -7.84
C ALA A 233 13.63 6.47 -7.88
N ARG A 234 14.69 7.15 -8.28
CA ARG A 234 16.06 6.63 -8.15
C ARG A 234 16.55 6.73 -6.70
N PRO A 235 17.34 5.77 -6.19
CA PRO A 235 18.01 5.92 -4.91
C PRO A 235 18.96 7.12 -4.92
N PHE A 236 18.94 7.91 -3.84
CA PHE A 236 19.95 8.96 -3.62
C PHE A 236 21.12 8.46 -2.76
N TYR A 237 20.93 7.32 -2.09
CA TYR A 237 21.99 6.53 -1.48
C TYR A 237 21.75 5.07 -1.83
N ASP A 238 22.80 4.38 -2.25
CA ASP A 238 22.81 2.96 -2.54
C ASP A 238 24.16 2.40 -2.09
N ARG A 239 24.14 1.45 -1.14
CA ARG A 239 25.38 0.88 -0.61
C ARG A 239 26.21 0.20 -1.69
N GLU A 240 25.58 -0.52 -2.61
CA GLU A 240 26.29 -1.32 -3.61
C GLU A 240 26.98 -0.42 -4.64
N ALA A 241 26.39 0.75 -4.94
CA ALA A 241 27.03 1.77 -5.76
C ALA A 241 28.22 2.47 -5.08
N HIS A 242 28.30 2.42 -3.74
CA HIS A 242 29.39 3.02 -2.96
C HIS A 242 30.53 2.05 -2.65
N VAL A 243 30.38 0.76 -2.93
CA VAL A 243 31.52 -0.16 -2.88
C VAL A 243 32.43 0.23 -4.04
N PRO A 244 33.66 0.75 -3.78
CA PRO A 244 34.59 0.99 -4.88
C PRO A 244 34.76 -0.34 -5.61
N ALA A 245 34.54 -0.32 -6.93
CA ALA A 245 34.89 -1.44 -7.78
C ALA A 245 36.30 -1.87 -7.37
N SER A 246 36.40 -3.06 -6.76
CA SER A 246 37.70 -3.57 -6.34
C SER A 246 38.58 -3.61 -7.59
N PRO A 247 39.80 -3.03 -7.60
CA PRO A 247 40.71 -3.13 -8.74
C PRO A 247 41.20 -4.57 -8.99
N ALA A 248 40.71 -5.54 -8.22
CA ALA A 248 41.00 -6.95 -8.40
C ALA A 248 40.05 -7.51 -9.47
N LEU A 249 40.46 -7.35 -10.73
CA LEU A 249 40.46 -8.35 -11.81
C LEU A 249 40.70 -7.67 -13.18
N LEU A 250 41.73 -6.83 -13.28
CA LEU A 250 42.48 -6.71 -14.54
C LEU A 250 43.39 -7.95 -14.66
N GLN A 251 42.79 -9.13 -14.83
CA GLN A 251 43.50 -10.25 -15.41
C GLN A 251 43.45 -10.08 -16.92
N PRO A 252 44.57 -10.12 -17.65
CA PRO A 252 44.53 -10.18 -19.10
C PRO A 252 43.77 -11.45 -19.51
N GLN A 253 42.65 -11.29 -20.21
CA GLN A 253 41.91 -12.39 -20.82
C GLN A 253 42.86 -13.19 -21.74
N PRO A 254 42.89 -14.53 -21.64
CA PRO A 254 43.46 -15.33 -22.71
C PRO A 254 42.60 -15.12 -23.96
N GLN A 255 43.24 -14.73 -25.06
CA GLN A 255 42.61 -14.60 -26.37
C GLN A 255 41.90 -15.91 -26.75
N ALA A 256 40.59 -15.83 -26.96
CA ALA A 256 39.82 -16.93 -27.54
C ALA A 256 40.27 -17.17 -28.99
N PRO A 257 40.45 -18.43 -29.44
CA PRO A 257 40.75 -18.71 -30.85
C PRO A 257 39.55 -18.31 -31.73
N PRO A 258 39.79 -17.90 -32.98
CA PRO A 258 38.73 -17.48 -33.89
C PRO A 258 37.75 -18.63 -34.14
N ALA A 259 36.45 -18.33 -34.02
CA ALA A 259 35.36 -19.24 -34.29
C ALA A 259 35.46 -19.80 -35.71
N ALA A 260 35.64 -21.12 -35.83
CA ALA A 260 35.43 -21.85 -37.07
C ALA A 260 33.96 -21.70 -37.47
N GLY A 261 33.73 -21.19 -38.68
CA GLY A 261 32.40 -21.00 -39.25
C GLY A 261 31.63 -22.32 -39.35
N TYR A 262 30.36 -22.28 -38.96
CA TYR A 262 29.42 -23.36 -39.17
C TYR A 262 29.22 -23.58 -40.68
N GLY A 263 29.68 -24.73 -41.16
CA GLY A 263 29.44 -25.22 -42.51
C GLY A 263 28.04 -25.84 -42.64
N TYR A 264 27.33 -25.47 -43.71
CA TYR A 264 26.12 -26.13 -44.17
C TYR A 264 26.46 -27.51 -44.78
N PRO A 265 25.64 -28.56 -44.56
CA PRO A 265 25.82 -29.83 -45.25
C PRO A 265 25.32 -29.75 -46.71
N PRO A 266 25.95 -30.47 -47.66
CA PRO A 266 25.57 -30.44 -49.07
C PRO A 266 24.30 -31.24 -49.34
N VAL A 267 23.50 -30.74 -50.28
CA VAL A 267 22.23 -31.30 -50.75
C VAL A 267 22.51 -32.52 -51.66
N PRO A 268 21.87 -33.69 -51.47
CA PRO A 268 22.00 -34.79 -52.42
C PRO A 268 21.10 -34.53 -53.63
N GLY A 269 21.70 -34.51 -54.82
CA GLY A 269 20.95 -34.52 -56.09
C GLY A 269 20.33 -35.89 -56.34
N ALA A 270 19.07 -35.90 -56.77
CA ALA A 270 18.37 -37.07 -57.29
C ALA A 270 18.29 -37.00 -58.82
N TYR A 271 18.53 -38.14 -59.46
CA TYR A 271 18.02 -38.48 -60.78
C TYR A 271 16.51 -38.73 -60.70
#